data_AF-A0A8B7XRU6-F1
#
_entry.id   AF-A0A8B7XRU6-F1
#
_cell.length_a   1.000
_cell.length_b   1.000
_cell.length_c   1.000
_cell.angle_alpha   90.00
_cell.angle_beta   90.00
_cell.angle_gamma   90.00
#
_symmetry.space_group_name_H-M   'P 1'
#
loop_
_entity.id
_entity.type
_entity.pdbx_description
1 polymer ?
#
loop_
_entity_poly.entity_id
_entity_poly.type
_entity_poly.pdbx_seq_one_letter_code
_entity_poly.pdbx_strand_id
1 'polypeptide(L)'
;MAATVDFRRRLQVLNFSVLVVIFMLLVYFKPSHCQLEIMSPSRILSEVEKSCVLVLFNRNFASVETSFANALHQIIMTRSEVTFGTSGLVLNHEFVWPDGQPLQLVNGNTRVPVSRDSDGSLVVFPKQKKDRKCLITGPRRNPKAELFTEPLIMKTVLNWVNDKCDTYISLNGGLTYQGLHRESILQNLFSMSHVSDFTMLDLNHKHTEEGNLISQSKFPNASRKEDEMIWNCEHSNDYEEGFCNESERKTSNKHARLVSTTDFRSAKLAKDKLKDVAEEFPDSCHESGGKNPGPGKVFPQCERLSVLPTKGQFFHEFLKISKPVILEGAALHWDAFHKWTMEFLREHYSDKEVHIKLAPDGLFEGIDSSSNWEDYGTFKIPATVLDKLPFPDLVVVRPATMNLKFAEFLDMISNVSHKAKPRASAYLEYSSIPDYLPELEEDIPEFPFAQDLLTRRHLNIWLGDGNTLGKLHFDPFDNFLCQIRGKKQLTLFDPHDNSKMYEGHIPEAELGYNRVSGQFRRKKLQDSTAMVMAPVDIVDPDFERFPAFAEARPLNCTINEGDVLFMPAFWWHEVQSYPNVTEGRNLAVNFWYEPFLTKEFPCAHCKLDVNPFYRHLL
;
A
#
# COMPACT_ATOMS: atom_id res chain seq x y z
N MET A 1 23.53 96.26 -12.16
CA MET A 1 22.33 96.99 -11.70
C MET A 1 21.17 96.01 -11.83
N ALA A 2 20.89 95.26 -10.76
CA ALA A 2 19.64 95.30 -9.99
C ALA A 2 18.43 94.81 -10.82
N ALA A 3 17.80 93.67 -10.55
CA ALA A 3 17.37 93.19 -9.23
C ALA A 3 17.53 91.66 -9.05
N THR A 4 18.00 91.30 -7.86
CA THR A 4 18.16 89.96 -7.28
C THR A 4 17.81 90.06 -5.80
N VAL A 5 17.13 89.02 -5.27
CA VAL A 5 17.01 88.65 -3.83
C VAL A 5 16.02 89.55 -3.05
N ASP A 6 15.02 89.06 -2.30
CA ASP A 6 14.92 87.99 -1.32
C ASP A 6 13.40 87.67 -1.15
N PHE A 7 12.90 86.44 -1.09
CA PHE A 7 12.78 85.71 0.18
C PHE A 7 12.45 84.23 -0.08
N ARG A 8 13.51 83.42 -0.22
CA ARG A 8 13.45 81.97 -0.01
C ARG A 8 13.64 81.71 1.48
N ARG A 9 12.56 81.49 2.25
CA ARG A 9 12.54 80.56 3.40
C ARG A 9 11.12 80.36 3.93
N ARG A 10 10.71 79.09 4.03
CA ARG A 10 9.45 78.52 4.56
C ARG A 10 8.30 78.57 3.54
N LEU A 11 7.80 77.50 2.94
CA LEU A 11 7.68 76.10 3.34
C LEU A 11 8.18 75.14 2.24
N GLN A 12 9.20 74.36 2.57
CA GLN A 12 9.24 72.95 2.19
C GLN A 12 8.42 72.16 3.22
N VAL A 13 8.03 70.95 2.84
CA VAL A 13 7.47 69.85 3.66
C VAL A 13 5.94 69.78 3.68
N LEU A 14 5.38 69.22 2.61
CA LEU A 14 4.24 68.29 2.70
C LEU A 14 4.36 67.24 1.58
N ASN A 15 5.27 66.31 1.86
CA ASN A 15 5.40 64.93 1.42
C ASN A 15 4.80 64.49 0.08
N PHE A 16 5.70 64.34 -0.89
CA PHE A 16 5.58 63.42 -2.03
C PHE A 16 5.16 61.99 -1.59
N SER A 17 5.45 61.60 -0.34
CA SER A 17 5.01 60.36 0.29
C SER A 17 3.49 60.25 0.46
N VAL A 18 2.74 61.35 0.57
CA VAL A 18 1.27 61.30 0.72
C VAL A 18 0.60 61.07 -0.64
N LEU A 19 1.12 61.65 -1.72
CA LEU A 19 0.61 61.38 -3.07
C LEU A 19 0.96 59.98 -3.56
N VAL A 20 2.14 59.45 -3.21
CA VAL A 20 2.49 58.05 -3.50
C VAL A 20 1.69 57.08 -2.62
N VAL A 21 1.36 57.43 -1.37
CA VAL A 21 0.47 56.62 -0.52
C VAL A 21 -0.98 56.67 -0.99
N ILE A 22 -1.48 57.81 -1.49
CA ILE A 22 -2.84 57.90 -2.07
C ILE A 22 -2.91 57.15 -3.42
N PHE A 23 -1.86 57.20 -4.25
CA PHE A 23 -1.80 56.43 -5.49
C PHE A 23 -1.58 54.93 -5.23
N MET A 24 -0.80 54.55 -4.20
CA MET A 24 -0.69 53.16 -3.71
C MET A 24 -2.00 52.67 -3.09
N LEU A 25 -2.74 53.50 -2.35
CA LEU A 25 -4.06 53.16 -1.80
C LEU A 25 -5.13 53.05 -2.89
N LEU A 26 -5.05 53.85 -3.96
CA LEU A 26 -5.95 53.75 -5.12
C LEU A 26 -5.58 52.59 -6.07
N VAL A 27 -4.31 52.13 -6.07
CA VAL A 27 -3.89 50.90 -6.78
C VAL A 27 -4.13 49.64 -5.95
N TYR A 28 -4.19 49.73 -4.61
CA TYR A 28 -4.56 48.62 -3.71
C TYR A 28 -6.07 48.47 -3.45
N PHE A 29 -6.88 49.49 -3.75
CA PHE A 29 -8.33 49.36 -3.82
C PHE A 29 -8.81 49.51 -5.26
N LYS A 30 -8.38 48.59 -6.14
CA LYS A 30 -9.38 48.08 -7.07
C LYS A 30 -10.42 47.39 -6.20
N PRO A 31 -11.70 47.79 -6.18
CA PRO A 31 -12.72 46.83 -5.83
C PRO A 31 -12.58 45.76 -6.90
N SER A 32 -11.88 44.66 -6.58
CA SER A 32 -12.14 43.41 -7.25
C SER A 32 -13.62 43.17 -6.98
N HIS A 33 -14.47 43.61 -7.90
CA HIS A 33 -15.80 43.07 -8.03
C HIS A 33 -15.57 41.58 -8.22
N CYS A 34 -15.60 40.87 -7.09
CA CYS A 34 -15.54 39.44 -7.02
C CYS A 34 -16.85 38.99 -7.65
N GLN A 35 -16.82 38.75 -8.96
CA GLN A 35 -17.95 38.17 -9.64
C GLN A 35 -18.00 36.72 -9.15
N LEU A 36 -18.94 36.45 -8.25
CA LEU A 36 -19.27 35.08 -7.85
C LEU A 36 -19.44 34.25 -9.13
N GLU A 37 -18.73 33.13 -9.22
CA GLU A 37 -18.77 32.27 -10.41
C GLU A 37 -20.18 31.68 -10.57
N ILE A 38 -20.71 31.67 -11.79
CA ILE A 38 -21.98 31.00 -12.09
C ILE A 38 -21.70 29.51 -12.27
N MET A 39 -22.22 28.67 -11.36
CA MET A 39 -22.09 27.23 -11.42
C MET A 39 -23.30 26.57 -12.08
N SER A 40 -23.06 25.89 -13.21
CA SER A 40 -24.05 25.02 -13.86
C SER A 40 -24.04 23.61 -13.24
N PRO A 41 -25.12 22.80 -13.40
CA PRO A 41 -25.13 21.41 -12.94
C PRO A 41 -23.95 20.58 -13.46
N SER A 42 -23.57 20.75 -14.74
CA SER A 42 -22.40 20.09 -15.32
C SER A 42 -21.08 20.53 -14.68
N ARG A 43 -20.97 21.80 -14.29
CA ARG A 43 -19.79 22.32 -13.58
C ARG A 43 -19.70 21.70 -12.19
N ILE A 44 -20.82 21.65 -11.46
CA ILE A 44 -20.89 21.01 -10.14
C ILE A 44 -20.42 19.55 -10.26
N LEU A 45 -20.95 18.77 -11.21
CA LEU A 45 -20.50 17.39 -11.44
C LEU A 45 -18.99 17.26 -11.70
N SER A 46 -18.39 18.22 -12.40
CA SER A 46 -16.95 18.19 -12.69
C SER A 46 -16.07 18.61 -11.51
N GLU A 47 -16.61 19.38 -10.57
CA GLU A 47 -15.85 19.98 -9.47
C GLU A 47 -15.99 19.20 -8.16
N VAL A 48 -17.11 18.50 -7.93
CA VAL A 48 -17.30 17.66 -6.73
C VAL A 48 -16.29 16.52 -6.65
N GLU A 49 -15.68 16.09 -7.76
CA GLU A 49 -14.59 15.10 -7.74
C GLU A 49 -13.27 15.67 -7.19
N LYS A 50 -13.09 17.00 -7.26
CA LYS A 50 -11.83 17.68 -6.93
C LYS A 50 -11.88 18.38 -5.57
N SER A 51 -13.00 19.01 -5.27
CA SER A 51 -13.19 19.90 -4.13
C SER A 51 -14.57 19.74 -3.52
N CYS A 52 -14.74 20.26 -2.31
CA CYS A 52 -16.06 20.48 -1.76
C CYS A 52 -16.70 21.65 -2.50
N VAL A 53 -17.94 21.52 -2.98
CA VAL A 53 -18.59 22.56 -3.79
C VAL A 53 -19.67 23.24 -2.98
N LEU A 54 -19.48 24.52 -2.67
CA LEU A 54 -20.43 25.33 -1.92
C LEU A 54 -21.21 26.23 -2.90
N VAL A 55 -22.53 26.12 -2.88
CA VAL A 55 -23.41 26.83 -3.82
C VAL A 55 -24.44 27.64 -3.06
N LEU A 56 -24.50 28.94 -3.37
CA LEU A 56 -25.61 29.80 -2.97
C LEU A 56 -26.67 29.80 -4.08
N PHE A 57 -27.88 29.37 -3.76
CA PHE A 57 -29.02 29.41 -4.68
C PHE A 57 -29.74 30.75 -4.60
N ASN A 58 -30.00 31.37 -5.76
CA ASN A 58 -30.64 32.69 -5.81
C ASN A 58 -31.59 32.80 -7.02
N ARG A 59 -32.84 33.23 -6.79
CA ARG A 59 -33.84 33.53 -7.83
C ARG A 59 -33.58 34.83 -8.58
N ASN A 60 -33.08 35.85 -7.90
CA ASN A 60 -32.89 37.19 -8.46
C ASN A 60 -31.47 37.65 -8.12
N PHE A 61 -30.62 37.79 -9.14
CA PHE A 61 -29.27 38.37 -9.04
C PHE A 61 -29.21 39.74 -8.33
N ALA A 62 -30.35 40.35 -8.01
CA ALA A 62 -30.48 41.73 -7.56
C ALA A 62 -30.67 41.96 -6.05
N SER A 63 -30.78 40.96 -5.16
CA SER A 63 -30.98 41.31 -3.73
C SER A 63 -30.65 40.28 -2.64
N VAL A 64 -29.92 39.18 -2.91
CA VAL A 64 -29.32 38.42 -1.81
C VAL A 64 -28.09 39.19 -1.33
N GLU A 65 -27.90 39.27 -0.01
CA GLU A 65 -26.79 39.95 0.71
C GLU A 65 -25.44 39.72 0.04
N THR A 66 -25.13 40.52 -0.99
CA THR A 66 -23.97 40.34 -1.84
C THR A 66 -22.70 40.53 -1.01
N SER A 67 -22.79 41.34 0.04
CA SER A 67 -21.76 41.52 1.06
C SER A 67 -21.44 40.23 1.81
N PHE A 68 -22.44 39.47 2.26
CA PHE A 68 -22.23 38.21 2.98
C PHE A 68 -21.60 37.15 2.07
N ALA A 69 -22.17 36.94 0.88
CA ALA A 69 -21.66 35.98 -0.09
C ALA A 69 -20.24 36.34 -0.55
N ASN A 70 -19.96 37.62 -0.79
CA ASN A 70 -18.61 38.07 -1.15
C ASN A 70 -17.63 37.91 0.00
N ALA A 71 -18.03 38.22 1.24
CA ALA A 71 -17.19 38.00 2.42
C ALA A 71 -16.88 36.52 2.62
N LEU A 72 -17.87 35.65 2.47
CA LEU A 72 -17.71 34.20 2.55
C LEU A 72 -16.79 33.67 1.43
N HIS A 73 -16.99 34.10 0.18
CA HIS A 73 -16.11 33.76 -0.94
C HIS A 73 -14.66 34.18 -0.67
N GLN A 74 -14.43 35.40 -0.18
CA GLN A 74 -13.08 35.88 0.14
C GLN A 74 -12.42 35.06 1.25
N ILE A 75 -13.19 34.61 2.26
CA ILE A 75 -12.68 33.76 3.34
C ILE A 75 -12.36 32.34 2.84
N ILE A 76 -13.16 31.79 1.94
CA ILE A 76 -13.05 30.38 1.52
C ILE A 76 -12.09 30.18 0.33
N MET A 77 -12.00 31.15 -0.60
CA MET A 77 -11.12 31.02 -1.79
C MET A 77 -9.63 31.08 -1.46
N THR A 78 -9.25 31.37 -0.22
CA THR A 78 -7.89 31.15 0.27
C THR A 78 -7.52 29.67 0.31
N ARG A 79 -8.49 28.75 0.14
CA ARG A 79 -8.32 27.30 0.12
C ARG A 79 -8.73 26.68 -1.21
N SER A 80 -7.82 25.96 -1.85
CA SER A 80 -8.08 25.19 -3.08
C SER A 80 -8.99 23.96 -2.86
N GLU A 81 -9.31 23.62 -1.61
CA GLU A 81 -10.11 22.45 -1.24
C GLU A 81 -11.62 22.71 -1.32
N VAL A 82 -12.03 23.97 -1.49
CA VAL A 82 -13.43 24.39 -1.65
C VAL A 82 -13.59 25.23 -2.89
N THR A 83 -14.59 24.90 -3.70
CA THR A 83 -15.05 25.74 -4.81
C THR A 83 -16.34 26.44 -4.38
N PHE A 84 -16.37 27.77 -4.38
CA PHE A 84 -17.58 28.54 -4.07
C PHE A 84 -18.12 29.23 -5.32
N GLY A 85 -19.45 29.20 -5.45
CA GLY A 85 -20.12 29.83 -6.58
C GLY A 85 -21.61 29.98 -6.34
N THR A 86 -22.27 30.54 -7.34
CA THR A 86 -23.70 30.84 -7.33
C THR A 86 -24.40 30.07 -8.43
N SER A 87 -25.57 29.53 -8.14
CA SER A 87 -26.41 28.89 -9.15
C SER A 87 -27.70 29.69 -9.29
N GLY A 88 -27.93 30.25 -10.47
CA GLY A 88 -29.12 31.01 -10.80
C GLY A 88 -30.29 30.08 -11.09
N LEU A 89 -30.83 29.43 -10.05
CA LEU A 89 -31.97 28.52 -10.17
C LEU A 89 -32.83 28.65 -8.91
N VAL A 90 -34.14 28.74 -9.13
CA VAL A 90 -35.12 28.51 -8.08
C VAL A 90 -34.91 27.07 -7.61
N LEU A 91 -34.63 26.84 -6.32
CA LEU A 91 -34.65 25.52 -5.68
C LEU A 91 -36.08 24.96 -5.64
N ASN A 92 -36.78 24.91 -6.79
CA ASN A 92 -38.14 24.45 -6.88
C ASN A 92 -38.53 24.06 -8.31
N HIS A 93 -37.92 22.97 -8.82
CA HIS A 93 -38.19 22.29 -10.10
C HIS A 93 -37.32 22.65 -11.31
N GLU A 94 -36.44 23.66 -11.25
CA GLU A 94 -35.59 24.03 -12.41
C GLU A 94 -34.18 23.44 -12.37
N PHE A 95 -33.65 23.07 -11.20
CA PHE A 95 -32.38 22.36 -11.13
C PHE A 95 -32.55 20.91 -11.55
N VAL A 96 -32.03 20.60 -12.72
CA VAL A 96 -32.03 19.26 -13.30
C VAL A 96 -30.61 18.91 -13.70
N TRP A 97 -30.18 17.72 -13.31
CA TRP A 97 -28.91 17.17 -13.75
C TRP A 97 -28.93 16.91 -15.27
N PRO A 98 -27.77 16.81 -15.93
CA PRO A 98 -27.73 16.51 -17.37
C PRO A 98 -28.46 15.22 -17.77
N ASP A 99 -28.69 14.30 -16.84
CA ASP A 99 -29.44 13.05 -17.02
C ASP A 99 -30.96 13.18 -16.79
N GLY A 100 -31.47 14.39 -16.55
CA GLY A 100 -32.89 14.65 -16.33
C GLY A 100 -33.39 14.43 -14.91
N GLN A 101 -32.54 13.99 -13.97
CA GLN A 101 -32.95 13.80 -12.58
C GLN A 101 -32.99 15.11 -11.80
N PRO A 102 -33.95 15.30 -10.87
CA PRO A 102 -33.99 16.49 -10.02
C PRO A 102 -32.89 16.47 -8.95
N LEU A 103 -32.56 17.64 -8.41
CA LEU A 103 -31.68 17.75 -7.24
C LEU A 103 -32.24 17.00 -6.03
N GLN A 104 -31.39 16.23 -5.35
CA GLN A 104 -31.73 15.61 -4.07
C GLN A 104 -31.09 16.39 -2.92
N LEU A 105 -31.93 17.05 -2.11
CA LEU A 105 -31.51 17.72 -0.88
C LEU A 105 -31.60 16.77 0.32
N VAL A 106 -30.61 16.85 1.19
CA VAL A 106 -30.58 16.10 2.46
C VAL A 106 -30.26 17.02 3.64
N ASN A 107 -30.77 16.66 4.81
CA ASN A 107 -30.36 17.21 6.09
C ASN A 107 -29.97 16.04 7.00
N GLY A 108 -28.65 15.81 7.14
CA GLY A 108 -28.13 14.57 7.69
C GLY A 108 -28.64 13.36 6.89
N ASN A 109 -29.41 12.49 7.54
CA ASN A 109 -29.94 11.27 6.92
C ASN A 109 -31.36 11.43 6.32
N THR A 110 -32.00 12.59 6.47
CA THR A 110 -33.36 12.80 5.97
C THR A 110 -33.37 13.52 4.63
N ARG A 111 -34.26 13.10 3.73
CA ARG A 111 -34.51 13.82 2.46
C ARG A 111 -35.39 15.02 2.74
N VAL A 112 -35.00 16.17 2.21
CA VAL A 112 -35.76 17.43 2.35
C VAL A 112 -36.43 17.74 1.02
N PRO A 113 -37.75 18.03 0.99
CA PRO A 113 -38.40 18.48 -0.23
C PRO A 113 -37.85 19.85 -0.62
N VAL A 114 -37.49 19.98 -1.89
CA VAL A 114 -37.10 21.25 -2.51
C VAL A 114 -38.35 22.15 -2.48
N SER A 115 -38.28 23.36 -1.88
CA SER A 115 -39.44 24.26 -1.67
C SER A 115 -39.20 25.71 -2.15
N ARG A 116 -40.28 26.48 -2.42
CA ARG A 116 -40.19 27.88 -2.89
C ARG A 116 -39.53 28.83 -1.87
N ASP A 117 -39.44 28.43 -0.61
CA ASP A 117 -38.83 29.19 0.49
C ASP A 117 -37.31 28.95 0.59
N SER A 118 -36.75 28.12 -0.30
CA SER A 118 -35.32 27.79 -0.37
C SER A 118 -34.51 28.83 -1.19
N ASP A 119 -35.11 29.97 -1.51
CA ASP A 119 -34.43 31.06 -2.21
C ASP A 119 -33.45 31.77 -1.24
N GLY A 120 -32.18 31.93 -1.64
CA GLY A 120 -31.11 32.38 -0.75
C GLY A 120 -30.52 31.27 0.14
N SER A 121 -30.89 30.01 -0.08
CA SER A 121 -30.31 28.88 0.67
C SER A 121 -28.88 28.58 0.24
N LEU A 122 -28.05 28.24 1.23
CA LEU A 122 -26.70 27.74 1.05
C LEU A 122 -26.74 26.21 1.05
N VAL A 123 -26.13 25.59 0.03
CA VAL A 123 -25.95 24.13 -0.01
C VAL A 123 -24.49 23.78 -0.20
N VAL A 124 -24.12 22.60 0.29
CA VAL A 124 -22.81 22.02 0.05
C VAL A 124 -22.96 20.68 -0.64
N PHE A 125 -22.13 20.47 -1.66
CA PHE A 125 -21.89 19.17 -2.25
C PHE A 125 -20.54 18.68 -1.68
N PRO A 126 -20.55 17.72 -0.75
CA PRO A 126 -19.31 17.15 -0.24
C PRO A 126 -18.46 16.60 -1.39
N LYS A 127 -17.13 16.71 -1.25
CA LYS A 127 -16.20 16.14 -2.23
C LYS A 127 -16.50 14.65 -2.40
N GLN A 128 -16.82 14.22 -3.61
CA GLN A 128 -17.03 12.82 -3.93
C GLN A 128 -15.68 12.12 -3.98
N LYS A 129 -15.50 11.11 -3.13
CA LYS A 129 -14.37 10.17 -3.26
C LYS A 129 -14.54 9.43 -4.57
N LYS A 130 -13.60 9.64 -5.49
CA LYS A 130 -13.57 8.92 -6.76
C LYS A 130 -13.42 7.42 -6.46
N ASP A 131 -14.36 6.62 -6.93
CA ASP A 131 -14.22 5.17 -6.89
C ASP A 131 -13.15 4.78 -7.90
N ARG A 132 -11.93 4.52 -7.40
CA ARG A 132 -10.81 4.02 -8.19
C ARG A 132 -10.61 2.52 -8.00
N LYS A 133 -11.54 1.81 -7.35
CA LYS A 133 -11.51 0.34 -7.26
C LYS A 133 -11.77 -0.32 -8.62
N CYS A 134 -12.42 0.40 -9.53
CA CYS A 134 -12.78 -0.10 -10.85
C CYS A 134 -12.14 0.74 -11.96
N LEU A 135 -11.48 0.06 -12.90
CA LEU A 135 -10.95 0.67 -14.13
C LEU A 135 -12.05 1.09 -15.10
N ILE A 136 -13.25 0.48 -14.96
CA ILE A 136 -14.45 0.83 -15.69
C ILE A 136 -15.18 1.92 -14.92
N THR A 137 -15.43 3.05 -15.58
CA THR A 137 -16.29 4.10 -15.02
C THR A 137 -17.73 3.57 -14.94
N GLY A 138 -18.21 3.34 -13.73
CA GLY A 138 -19.62 3.05 -13.49
C GLY A 138 -20.53 4.23 -13.88
N PRO A 139 -21.86 4.03 -13.90
CA PRO A 139 -22.79 5.11 -14.15
C PRO A 139 -22.58 6.24 -13.13
N ARG A 140 -22.36 7.46 -13.63
CA ARG A 140 -22.23 8.65 -12.78
C ARG A 140 -23.50 8.80 -11.95
N ARG A 141 -23.35 8.80 -10.62
CA ARG A 141 -24.46 9.11 -9.71
C ARG A 141 -24.37 10.59 -9.35
N ASN A 142 -25.48 11.28 -9.52
CA ASN A 142 -25.54 12.69 -9.15
C ASN A 142 -25.27 12.86 -7.65
N PRO A 143 -24.45 13.86 -7.27
CA PRO A 143 -24.13 14.12 -5.87
C PRO A 143 -25.39 14.57 -5.12
N LYS A 144 -25.49 14.15 -3.86
CA LYS A 144 -26.47 14.70 -2.93
C LYS A 144 -25.94 16.04 -2.41
N ALA A 145 -26.84 17.00 -2.21
CA ALA A 145 -26.49 18.27 -1.60
C ALA A 145 -27.04 18.35 -0.17
N GLU A 146 -26.21 18.78 0.76
CA GLU A 146 -26.62 19.07 2.13
C GLU A 146 -27.08 20.54 2.22
N LEU A 147 -28.27 20.73 2.78
CA LEU A 147 -28.88 22.05 2.97
C LEU A 147 -28.45 22.67 4.30
N PHE A 148 -28.02 23.92 4.27
CA PHE A 148 -27.81 24.72 5.49
C PHE A 148 -29.16 25.22 6.02
N THR A 149 -29.50 24.89 7.27
CA THR A 149 -30.80 25.21 7.87
C THR A 149 -30.75 26.22 9.01
N GLU A 150 -29.56 26.68 9.39
CA GLU A 150 -29.36 27.65 10.47
C GLU A 150 -29.37 29.10 9.95
N PRO A 151 -29.46 30.11 10.82
CA PRO A 151 -29.30 31.51 10.42
C PRO A 151 -27.95 31.75 9.72
N LEU A 152 -27.96 32.58 8.67
CA LEU A 152 -26.77 32.97 7.87
C LEU A 152 -25.81 33.87 8.66
N ILE A 153 -25.20 33.32 9.70
CA ILE A 153 -24.17 33.95 10.51
C ILE A 153 -22.83 33.37 10.06
N MET A 154 -21.84 34.24 9.76
CA MET A 154 -20.56 33.83 9.16
C MET A 154 -19.87 32.71 9.96
N LYS A 155 -19.88 32.81 11.29
CA LYS A 155 -19.30 31.80 12.19
C LYS A 155 -20.01 30.44 12.06
N THR A 156 -21.33 30.45 12.01
CA THR A 156 -22.15 29.23 11.89
C THR A 156 -21.95 28.58 10.52
N VAL A 157 -21.95 29.38 9.46
CA VAL A 157 -21.70 28.92 8.10
C VAL A 157 -20.30 28.31 7.97
N LEU A 158 -19.26 28.98 8.48
CA LEU A 158 -17.89 28.44 8.43
C LEU A 158 -17.75 27.15 9.26
N ASN A 159 -18.35 27.08 10.44
CA ASN A 159 -18.33 25.84 11.24
C ASN A 159 -18.99 24.68 10.47
N TRP A 160 -20.11 24.95 9.80
CA TRP A 160 -20.80 23.96 8.99
C TRP A 160 -19.98 23.57 7.74
N VAL A 161 -19.39 24.53 7.03
CA VAL A 161 -18.48 24.23 5.90
C VAL A 161 -17.28 23.42 6.37
N ASN A 162 -16.69 23.75 7.51
CA ASN A 162 -15.57 23.01 8.08
C ASN A 162 -15.96 21.55 8.40
N ASP A 163 -17.16 21.32 8.92
CA ASP A 163 -17.69 19.98 9.21
C ASP A 163 -17.97 19.17 7.93
N LYS A 164 -18.54 19.81 6.89
CA LYS A 164 -18.94 19.12 5.65
C LYS A 164 -17.82 18.97 4.62
N CYS A 165 -16.83 19.84 4.66
CA CYS A 165 -15.74 19.90 3.69
C CYS A 165 -14.37 19.57 4.28
N ASP A 166 -14.25 19.38 5.59
CA ASP A 166 -12.97 19.13 6.30
C ASP A 166 -11.90 20.23 6.11
N THR A 167 -12.33 21.50 6.07
CA THR A 167 -11.45 22.62 5.66
C THR A 167 -10.85 23.42 6.82
N TYR A 168 -11.48 23.38 8.00
CA TYR A 168 -10.99 24.01 9.24
C TYR A 168 -10.61 25.51 9.11
N ILE A 169 -11.36 26.27 8.33
CA ILE A 169 -11.15 27.69 8.03
C ILE A 169 -11.62 28.56 9.21
N SER A 170 -10.83 29.58 9.57
CA SER A 170 -11.18 30.61 10.55
C SER A 170 -11.79 31.86 9.89
N LEU A 171 -12.43 32.72 10.70
CA LEU A 171 -13.10 33.95 10.22
C LEU A 171 -12.20 34.93 9.46
N ASN A 172 -10.89 34.85 9.62
CA ASN A 172 -9.90 35.68 8.93
C ASN A 172 -9.37 35.03 7.62
N GLY A 173 -9.93 33.90 7.18
CA GLY A 173 -9.48 33.16 6.00
C GLY A 173 -8.24 32.28 6.22
N GLY A 174 -7.70 32.25 7.45
CA GLY A 174 -6.66 31.31 7.88
C GLY A 174 -7.24 29.98 8.36
N LEU A 175 -6.45 29.24 9.14
CA LEU A 175 -6.92 28.03 9.81
C LEU A 175 -7.35 28.31 11.25
N THR A 176 -8.34 27.55 11.69
CA THR A 176 -8.62 27.37 13.11
C THR A 176 -7.44 26.70 13.81
N TYR A 177 -7.42 26.72 15.14
CA TYR A 177 -6.43 25.98 15.92
C TYR A 177 -6.43 24.49 15.54
N GLN A 178 -7.60 23.90 15.33
CA GLN A 178 -7.77 22.52 14.87
C GLN A 178 -7.15 22.30 13.49
N GLY A 179 -7.36 23.24 12.56
CA GLY A 179 -6.76 23.19 11.23
C GLY A 179 -5.24 23.32 11.26
N LEU A 180 -4.71 24.26 12.05
CA LEU A 180 -3.25 24.43 12.25
C LEU A 180 -2.64 23.21 12.92
N HIS A 181 -3.33 22.65 13.90
CA HIS A 181 -2.90 21.43 14.58
C HIS A 181 -2.88 20.26 13.60
N ARG A 182 -3.93 20.08 12.80
CA ARG A 182 -3.99 19.07 11.74
C ARG A 182 -2.88 19.25 10.71
N GLU A 183 -2.67 20.45 10.16
CA GLU A 183 -1.59 20.71 9.21
C GLU A 183 -0.21 20.45 9.83
N SER A 184 0.01 20.89 11.07
CA SER A 184 1.25 20.62 11.81
C SER A 184 1.45 19.12 12.05
N ILE A 185 0.39 18.40 12.42
CA ILE A 185 0.41 16.95 12.54
C ILE A 185 0.80 16.34 11.21
N LEU A 186 0.08 16.62 10.11
CA LEU A 186 0.39 16.09 8.79
C LEU A 186 1.82 16.41 8.35
N GLN A 187 2.31 17.64 8.53
CA GLN A 187 3.69 18.01 8.19
C GLN A 187 4.74 17.23 9.00
N ASN A 188 4.50 17.01 10.28
CA ASN A 188 5.43 16.30 11.16
C ASN A 188 5.28 14.76 11.11
N LEU A 189 4.09 14.27 10.76
CA LEU A 189 3.78 12.86 10.52
C LEU A 189 4.56 12.30 9.33
N PHE A 190 4.70 13.11 8.28
CA PHE A 190 5.29 12.69 7.01
C PHE A 190 6.80 12.91 6.93
N SER A 191 7.43 13.18 8.08
CA SER A 191 8.86 13.44 8.21
C SER A 191 9.57 12.27 8.87
N MET A 192 9.37 11.04 8.38
CA MET A 192 10.38 9.99 8.52
C MET A 192 11.55 10.33 7.60
N SER A 193 12.22 11.46 7.87
CA SER A 193 13.10 12.14 6.92
C SER A 193 14.21 11.22 6.43
N HIS A 194 14.66 10.26 7.24
CA HIS A 194 15.66 9.27 6.84
C HIS A 194 15.47 7.98 7.65
N VAL A 195 14.55 7.09 7.27
CA VAL A 195 14.53 5.70 7.80
C VAL A 195 15.91 5.06 7.62
N SER A 196 16.57 5.41 6.52
CA SER A 196 17.98 5.21 6.27
C SER A 196 18.47 6.06 5.11
N ASP A 197 19.79 6.26 5.01
CA ASP A 197 20.45 6.70 3.77
C ASP A 197 20.82 5.51 2.85
N PHE A 198 20.42 4.30 3.22
CA PHE A 198 20.57 3.07 2.44
C PHE A 198 19.47 2.97 1.38
N THR A 199 19.87 2.72 0.12
CA THR A 199 18.96 2.58 -1.02
C THR A 199 19.10 1.21 -1.70
N MET A 200 18.13 0.80 -2.50
CA MET A 200 18.24 -0.45 -3.28
C MET A 200 19.43 -0.43 -4.25
N LEU A 201 19.86 0.75 -4.73
CA LEU A 201 21.08 0.90 -5.54
C LEU A 201 22.34 0.44 -4.78
N ASP A 202 22.39 0.63 -3.46
CA ASP A 202 23.53 0.22 -2.63
C ASP A 202 23.71 -1.31 -2.58
N LEU A 203 22.67 -2.09 -2.86
CA LEU A 203 22.75 -3.55 -2.95
C LEU A 203 23.47 -4.00 -4.23
N ASN A 204 23.28 -3.28 -5.33
CA ASN A 204 23.77 -3.68 -6.65
C ASN A 204 25.29 -3.47 -6.81
N HIS A 205 25.88 -2.55 -6.04
CA HIS A 205 27.33 -2.32 -6.03
C HIS A 205 28.15 -3.51 -5.46
N LYS A 206 27.52 -4.45 -4.74
CA LYS A 206 28.22 -5.66 -4.28
C LYS A 206 28.28 -6.78 -5.32
N HIS A 207 27.33 -6.82 -6.26
CA HIS A 207 27.31 -7.85 -7.30
C HIS A 207 28.39 -7.64 -8.38
N THR A 208 28.97 -6.44 -8.46
CA THR A 208 30.01 -6.11 -9.45
C THR A 208 31.44 -6.21 -8.90
N GLU A 209 31.65 -6.17 -7.58
CA GLU A 209 33.01 -6.18 -6.99
C GLU A 209 33.37 -7.42 -6.15
N GLU A 210 32.41 -8.23 -5.68
CA GLU A 210 32.69 -9.47 -4.95
C GLU A 210 32.01 -10.67 -5.61
N GLY A 211 32.74 -11.32 -6.51
CA GLY A 211 32.41 -12.67 -6.95
C GLY A 211 32.41 -13.62 -5.75
N ASN A 212 31.24 -14.21 -5.48
CA ASN A 212 30.96 -15.24 -4.46
C ASN A 212 31.22 -14.85 -3.00
N LEU A 213 30.15 -14.63 -2.22
CA LEU A 213 29.89 -15.26 -0.91
C LEU A 213 28.70 -14.60 -0.19
N ILE A 214 27.46 -15.01 -0.51
CA ILE A 214 26.48 -15.46 0.50
C ILE A 214 25.75 -16.64 -0.12
N SER A 215 25.98 -17.83 0.42
CA SER A 215 25.27 -19.05 0.05
C SER A 215 23.79 -18.92 0.42
N GLN A 216 22.93 -18.68 -0.58
CA GLN A 216 21.67 -19.39 -0.60
C GLN A 216 22.00 -20.88 -0.71
N SER A 217 21.46 -21.68 0.19
CA SER A 217 21.48 -23.13 0.09
C SER A 217 20.96 -23.52 -1.30
N LYS A 218 21.87 -23.96 -2.17
CA LYS A 218 21.58 -24.50 -3.49
C LYS A 218 20.53 -25.60 -3.35
N PHE A 219 19.32 -25.32 -3.80
CA PHE A 219 18.43 -26.35 -4.30
C PHE A 219 18.59 -26.41 -5.82
N PRO A 220 18.58 -27.61 -6.43
CA PRO A 220 19.00 -27.80 -7.82
C PRO A 220 18.09 -27.01 -8.76
N ASN A 221 18.70 -26.11 -9.52
CA ASN A 221 18.11 -25.53 -10.71
C ASN A 221 17.69 -26.65 -11.64
N ALA A 222 16.42 -26.61 -12.06
CA ALA A 222 16.02 -27.25 -13.30
C ALA A 222 16.89 -26.65 -14.41
N SER A 223 17.63 -27.50 -15.09
CA SER A 223 18.50 -27.16 -16.19
C SER A 223 17.71 -26.42 -17.29
N ARG A 224 17.86 -25.09 -17.37
CA ARG A 224 17.88 -24.41 -18.67
C ARG A 224 19.20 -24.82 -19.33
N LYS A 225 19.14 -25.75 -20.28
CA LYS A 225 20.15 -25.82 -21.33
C LYS A 225 19.79 -24.71 -22.31
N GLU A 226 20.40 -23.55 -22.14
CA GLU A 226 20.58 -22.62 -23.25
C GLU A 226 21.86 -23.09 -23.95
N ASP A 227 21.69 -23.71 -25.13
CA ASP A 227 22.78 -23.95 -26.05
C ASP A 227 23.15 -22.57 -26.65
N GLU A 228 24.15 -21.91 -26.08
CA GLU A 228 24.86 -20.81 -26.73
C GLU A 228 25.70 -21.38 -27.89
N MET A 229 25.11 -21.38 -29.09
CA MET A 229 25.86 -21.59 -30.31
C MET A 229 26.25 -20.23 -30.88
N ILE A 230 27.52 -19.89 -30.66
CA ILE A 230 28.25 -18.76 -31.22
C ILE A 230 28.01 -18.69 -32.75
N TRP A 231 27.50 -17.56 -33.24
CA TRP A 231 27.54 -17.22 -34.66
C TRP A 231 28.20 -15.87 -34.85
N ASN A 232 29.43 -15.91 -35.38
CA ASN A 232 30.15 -14.77 -35.92
C ASN A 232 29.42 -14.28 -37.18
N CYS A 233 29.03 -13.00 -37.20
CA CYS A 233 28.63 -12.31 -38.43
C CYS A 233 29.89 -11.87 -39.19
N GLU A 234 30.24 -12.58 -40.26
CA GLU A 234 31.01 -12.03 -41.38
C GLU A 234 30.29 -12.30 -42.70
N HIS A 235 29.92 -11.21 -43.37
CA HIS A 235 29.75 -11.00 -44.82
C HIS A 235 29.69 -12.24 -45.73
N SER A 236 28.57 -12.43 -46.43
CA SER A 236 28.47 -12.22 -47.89
C SER A 236 27.15 -12.75 -48.48
N ASN A 237 26.53 -11.88 -49.27
CA ASN A 237 25.77 -12.07 -50.51
C ASN A 237 24.89 -13.32 -50.78
N ASP A 238 23.76 -12.97 -51.41
CA ASP A 238 23.01 -13.69 -52.45
C ASP A 238 21.76 -14.50 -52.06
N TYR A 239 20.62 -13.89 -52.44
CA TYR A 239 19.51 -14.42 -53.25
C TYR A 239 18.79 -15.73 -52.89
N GLU A 240 17.46 -15.57 -52.90
CA GLU A 240 16.41 -16.47 -53.40
C GLU A 240 15.54 -17.29 -52.42
N GLU A 241 14.25 -17.18 -52.76
CA GLU A 241 13.04 -17.77 -52.20
C GLU A 241 12.96 -19.29 -52.40
N GLY A 242 12.15 -19.99 -51.60
CA GLY A 242 11.73 -21.34 -51.98
C GLY A 242 11.04 -22.16 -50.89
N PHE A 243 9.73 -22.30 -51.03
CA PHE A 243 8.87 -23.31 -50.41
C PHE A 243 9.45 -24.74 -50.45
N CYS A 244 9.20 -25.59 -49.43
CA CYS A 244 8.32 -26.77 -49.56
C CYS A 244 8.30 -27.74 -48.36
N ASN A 245 7.17 -28.43 -48.33
CA ASN A 245 6.59 -29.39 -47.40
C ASN A 245 7.29 -30.75 -47.23
N GLU A 246 6.98 -31.35 -46.07
CA GLU A 246 6.64 -32.76 -45.78
C GLU A 246 7.30 -33.94 -46.56
N SER A 247 7.73 -34.89 -45.73
CA SER A 247 7.43 -36.34 -45.78
C SER A 247 8.56 -37.33 -46.08
N GLU A 248 8.46 -38.43 -45.32
CA GLU A 248 8.91 -39.80 -45.60
C GLU A 248 10.34 -40.26 -45.24
N ARG A 249 10.32 -41.14 -44.21
CA ARG A 249 10.78 -42.54 -44.23
C ARG A 249 12.27 -42.90 -44.15
N LYS A 250 12.54 -43.54 -42.99
CA LYS A 250 13.04 -44.91 -42.79
C LYS A 250 14.50 -45.27 -43.13
N THR A 251 15.00 -46.12 -42.23
CA THR A 251 16.09 -47.11 -42.36
C THR A 251 17.52 -46.56 -42.23
N SER A 252 18.45 -47.16 -41.47
CA SER A 252 18.45 -48.36 -40.65
C SER A 252 19.74 -48.41 -39.80
N ASN A 253 19.66 -49.23 -38.76
CA ASN A 253 20.66 -50.23 -38.38
C ASN A 253 21.97 -49.88 -37.64
N LYS A 254 22.13 -50.69 -36.57
CA LYS A 254 23.37 -51.33 -36.08
C LYS A 254 24.26 -50.50 -35.15
N HIS A 255 24.16 -50.75 -33.84
CA HIS A 255 25.02 -51.73 -33.15
C HIS A 255 24.49 -52.03 -31.74
N ALA A 256 24.48 -53.31 -31.39
CA ALA A 256 24.21 -53.85 -30.07
C ALA A 256 25.52 -54.21 -29.37
N ARG A 257 25.58 -54.03 -28.03
CA ARG A 257 26.30 -54.84 -27.00
C ARG A 257 26.02 -54.16 -25.63
N LEU A 258 25.20 -54.68 -24.71
CA LEU A 258 25.25 -55.86 -23.83
C LEU A 258 26.44 -55.91 -22.86
N VAL A 259 26.11 -56.32 -21.61
CA VAL A 259 26.92 -56.68 -20.40
C VAL A 259 27.13 -55.50 -19.43
N SER A 260 26.43 -55.37 -18.27
CA SER A 260 26.20 -56.18 -17.05
C SER A 260 27.15 -55.88 -15.88
N THR A 261 26.52 -55.53 -14.75
CA THR A 261 26.82 -55.70 -13.30
C THR A 261 28.19 -56.16 -12.77
N THR A 262 28.46 -55.75 -11.50
CA THR A 262 29.47 -56.22 -10.50
C THR A 262 30.90 -55.66 -10.69
N ASP A 263 31.69 -55.23 -9.69
CA ASP A 263 31.69 -55.47 -8.24
C ASP A 263 32.72 -54.59 -7.47
N PHE A 264 32.66 -54.66 -6.12
CA PHE A 264 33.72 -54.46 -5.09
C PHE A 264 34.25 -53.07 -4.61
N ARG A 265 33.80 -52.75 -3.38
CA ARG A 265 34.52 -52.34 -2.14
C ARG A 265 35.94 -51.76 -2.22
N SER A 266 36.11 -50.60 -1.59
CA SER A 266 37.22 -50.20 -0.68
C SER A 266 36.80 -48.93 0.07
N ALA A 267 36.02 -49.00 1.15
CA ALA A 267 36.49 -48.87 2.54
C ALA A 267 37.47 -47.71 2.81
N LYS A 268 37.01 -46.76 3.65
CA LYS A 268 37.72 -46.31 4.86
C LYS A 268 39.00 -45.46 4.65
N LEU A 269 38.81 -44.18 4.37
CA LEU A 269 39.71 -43.11 4.85
C LEU A 269 38.99 -41.75 4.78
N ALA A 270 38.95 -41.02 5.90
CA ALA A 270 38.49 -39.63 6.13
C ALA A 270 37.37 -39.50 7.19
N LYS A 271 37.51 -40.23 8.31
CA LYS A 271 36.67 -40.09 9.50
C LYS A 271 37.45 -39.55 10.72
N ASP A 272 38.56 -38.85 10.52
CA ASP A 272 39.48 -38.41 11.60
C ASP A 272 39.91 -36.93 11.55
N LYS A 273 39.05 -35.97 11.18
CA LYS A 273 39.41 -34.53 11.25
C LYS A 273 38.31 -33.56 11.73
N LEU A 274 37.35 -34.02 12.53
CA LEU A 274 36.36 -33.15 13.17
C LEU A 274 36.13 -33.56 14.64
N LYS A 275 37.23 -33.53 15.41
CA LYS A 275 37.25 -33.38 16.86
C LYS A 275 38.42 -32.44 17.17
N ASP A 276 38.22 -31.57 18.15
CA ASP A 276 39.04 -30.39 18.51
C ASP A 276 38.65 -29.19 17.63
N VAL A 277 37.90 -28.17 18.06
CA VAL A 277 37.93 -27.44 19.34
C VAL A 277 36.53 -26.88 19.60
N ALA A 278 35.91 -27.30 20.70
CA ALA A 278 34.85 -26.59 21.39
C ALA A 278 35.33 -26.43 22.82
N GLU A 279 35.83 -25.25 23.18
CA GLU A 279 35.97 -24.73 24.55
C GLU A 279 36.62 -23.32 24.48
N GLU A 280 36.23 -22.46 25.43
CA GLU A 280 36.68 -21.07 25.68
C GLU A 280 35.92 -19.91 24.99
N PHE A 281 34.76 -19.58 25.57
CA PHE A 281 34.30 -18.18 25.68
C PHE A 281 34.57 -17.69 27.10
N PRO A 282 35.36 -16.64 27.30
CA PRO A 282 35.26 -15.81 28.50
C PRO A 282 34.61 -14.46 28.19
N ASP A 283 33.69 -14.08 29.06
CA ASP A 283 33.10 -12.74 29.19
C ASP A 283 34.17 -11.64 29.27
N SER A 284 33.95 -10.51 28.58
CA SER A 284 34.07 -9.16 29.18
C SER A 284 33.93 -8.05 28.14
N CYS A 285 33.11 -7.06 28.50
CA CYS A 285 33.10 -5.73 27.91
C CYS A 285 34.45 -5.02 28.15
N HIS A 286 35.02 -4.38 27.12
CA HIS A 286 35.56 -3.00 27.21
C HIS A 286 35.99 -2.47 25.83
N GLU A 287 35.69 -1.19 25.61
CA GLU A 287 36.07 -0.35 24.48
C GLU A 287 37.59 -0.19 24.33
N SER A 288 38.10 -0.15 23.09
CA SER A 288 38.79 1.00 22.50
C SER A 288 39.65 0.64 21.27
N GLY A 289 39.51 1.45 20.22
CA GLY A 289 40.62 1.91 19.38
C GLY A 289 41.35 0.91 18.48
N GLY A 290 40.78 0.61 17.32
CA GLY A 290 41.52 0.01 16.21
C GLY A 290 40.80 0.26 14.89
N LYS A 291 41.38 1.11 14.02
CA LYS A 291 40.86 1.40 12.67
C LYS A 291 40.94 0.13 11.81
N ASN A 292 39.80 -0.54 11.67
CA ASN A 292 39.56 -1.58 10.66
C ASN A 292 38.86 -0.97 9.42
N PRO A 293 39.05 -1.56 8.22
CA PRO A 293 38.50 -1.04 6.97
C PRO A 293 36.97 -1.01 7.03
N GLY A 294 36.36 0.01 6.43
CA GLY A 294 34.95 0.36 6.63
C GLY A 294 33.96 -0.78 6.31
N PRO A 295 32.84 -0.89 7.04
CA PRO A 295 31.88 -1.97 6.86
C PRO A 295 31.08 -1.75 5.57
N GLY A 296 30.95 -2.79 4.74
CA GLY A 296 29.96 -2.80 3.68
C GLY A 296 28.57 -2.51 4.28
N LYS A 297 27.82 -1.57 3.69
CA LYS A 297 26.51 -1.14 4.20
C LYS A 297 25.60 -2.36 4.48
N VAL A 298 25.05 -2.43 5.68
CA VAL A 298 24.11 -3.47 6.15
C VAL A 298 22.70 -2.90 6.06
N PHE A 299 21.70 -3.74 5.74
CA PHE A 299 20.30 -3.33 5.76
C PHE A 299 19.92 -2.70 7.11
N PRO A 300 19.28 -1.52 7.11
CA PRO A 300 18.71 -0.92 8.31
C PRO A 300 17.75 -1.90 8.99
N GLN A 301 17.76 -1.92 10.32
CA GLN A 301 16.92 -2.83 11.11
C GLN A 301 15.74 -2.08 11.73
N CYS A 302 14.59 -2.73 11.81
CA CYS A 302 13.44 -2.25 12.59
C CYS A 302 13.84 -1.96 14.04
N GLU A 303 13.28 -0.90 14.61
CA GLU A 303 13.39 -0.63 16.04
C GLU A 303 12.75 -1.75 16.86
N ARG A 304 13.34 -2.06 18.01
CA ARG A 304 12.92 -3.14 18.90
C ARG A 304 12.71 -2.59 20.31
N LEU A 305 11.60 -2.96 20.93
CA LEU A 305 11.26 -2.64 22.32
C LEU A 305 11.20 -3.92 23.15
N SER A 306 12.04 -3.99 24.19
CA SER A 306 12.03 -5.09 25.15
C SER A 306 10.93 -4.95 26.22
N VAL A 307 10.27 -3.79 26.29
CA VAL A 307 9.18 -3.50 27.23
C VAL A 307 8.00 -2.93 26.44
N LEU A 308 6.78 -3.42 26.73
CA LEU A 308 5.58 -2.93 26.07
C LEU A 308 5.38 -1.43 26.32
N PRO A 309 5.05 -0.65 25.28
CA PRO A 309 4.81 0.78 25.43
C PRO A 309 3.51 1.05 26.20
N THR A 310 3.43 2.21 26.85
CA THR A 310 2.14 2.75 27.29
C THR A 310 1.29 3.15 26.09
N LYS A 311 -0.04 3.28 26.26
CA LYS A 311 -0.97 3.76 25.20
C LYS A 311 -0.51 5.09 24.58
N GLY A 312 -0.06 6.03 25.40
CA GLY A 312 0.43 7.34 24.94
C GLY A 312 1.73 7.24 24.15
N GLN A 313 2.70 6.44 24.62
CA GLN A 313 3.95 6.20 23.89
C GLN A 313 3.67 5.51 22.55
N PHE A 314 2.85 4.46 22.55
CA PHE A 314 2.46 3.76 21.33
C PHE A 314 1.83 4.71 20.31
N PHE A 315 0.89 5.53 20.76
CA PHE A 315 0.23 6.52 19.91
C PHE A 315 1.23 7.53 19.33
N HIS A 316 2.05 8.17 20.16
CA HIS A 316 2.90 9.28 19.71
C HIS A 316 4.16 8.86 18.96
N GLU A 317 4.76 7.73 19.31
CA GLU A 317 6.06 7.30 18.78
C GLU A 317 5.95 6.30 17.62
N PHE A 318 4.81 5.63 17.45
CA PHE A 318 4.65 4.59 16.42
C PHE A 318 3.40 4.77 15.57
N LEU A 319 2.20 4.75 16.16
CA LEU A 319 0.95 4.77 15.41
C LEU A 319 0.76 6.08 14.65
N LYS A 320 0.88 7.22 15.36
CA LYS A 320 0.67 8.55 14.78
C LYS A 320 1.61 8.69 13.60
N ILE A 321 2.92 8.60 13.82
CA ILE A 321 3.97 8.83 12.81
C ILE A 321 4.18 7.69 11.80
N SER A 322 3.31 6.67 11.76
CA SER A 322 3.42 5.53 10.85
C SER A 322 4.79 4.84 10.90
N LYS A 323 5.28 4.53 12.10
CA LYS A 323 6.59 3.90 12.30
C LYS A 323 6.46 2.44 12.75
N PRO A 324 7.02 1.46 12.01
CA PRO A 324 7.07 0.07 12.42
C PRO A 324 7.93 -0.14 13.66
N VAL A 325 7.54 -1.09 14.50
CA VAL A 325 8.31 -1.47 15.70
C VAL A 325 8.09 -2.93 16.06
N ILE A 326 9.14 -3.60 16.53
CA ILE A 326 9.08 -4.96 17.04
C ILE A 326 8.98 -4.91 18.57
N LEU A 327 7.95 -5.53 19.13
CA LEU A 327 7.78 -5.76 20.56
C LEU A 327 8.35 -7.15 20.88
N GLU A 328 9.52 -7.18 21.52
CA GLU A 328 10.26 -8.41 21.75
C GLU A 328 9.58 -9.29 22.78
N GLY A 329 9.37 -10.56 22.43
CA GLY A 329 8.77 -11.54 23.34
C GLY A 329 7.36 -11.20 23.84
N ALA A 330 6.67 -10.24 23.23
CA ALA A 330 5.36 -9.75 23.67
C ALA A 330 4.27 -10.83 23.68
N ALA A 331 4.40 -11.89 22.88
CA ALA A 331 3.47 -13.02 22.84
C ALA A 331 3.94 -14.25 23.64
N LEU A 332 5.10 -14.20 24.32
CA LEU A 332 5.65 -15.37 25.03
C LEU A 332 4.77 -15.88 26.18
N HIS A 333 3.94 -15.01 26.75
CA HIS A 333 3.04 -15.32 27.87
C HIS A 333 1.65 -15.77 27.41
N TRP A 334 1.39 -15.81 26.11
CA TRP A 334 0.09 -16.22 25.59
C TRP A 334 -0.08 -17.72 25.71
N ASP A 335 -1.31 -18.13 26.02
CA ASP A 335 -1.69 -19.54 26.02
C ASP A 335 -1.45 -20.17 24.64
N ALA A 336 -1.65 -19.42 23.56
CA ALA A 336 -1.35 -19.86 22.20
C ALA A 336 0.12 -20.30 22.03
N PHE A 337 1.05 -19.62 22.71
CA PHE A 337 2.46 -19.94 22.65
C PHE A 337 2.79 -21.29 23.31
N HIS A 338 2.01 -21.71 24.30
CA HIS A 338 2.24 -22.95 25.04
C HIS A 338 1.34 -24.11 24.60
N LYS A 339 0.11 -23.82 24.17
CA LYS A 339 -0.93 -24.81 23.85
C LYS A 339 -0.92 -25.25 22.39
N TRP A 340 -0.66 -24.35 21.43
CA TRP A 340 -0.94 -24.62 20.02
C TRP A 340 0.11 -25.48 19.32
N THR A 341 0.40 -26.68 19.84
CA THR A 341 1.26 -27.67 19.19
C THR A 341 0.53 -28.36 18.03
N MET A 342 1.26 -29.12 17.21
CA MET A 342 0.63 -29.92 16.14
C MET A 342 -0.32 -30.97 16.71
N GLU A 343 0.02 -31.57 17.85
CA GLU A 343 -0.81 -32.56 18.55
C GLU A 343 -2.10 -31.91 19.03
N PHE A 344 -2.01 -30.75 19.70
CA PHE A 344 -3.18 -30.01 20.16
C PHE A 344 -4.11 -29.65 18.99
N LEU A 345 -3.56 -29.05 17.93
CA LEU A 345 -4.33 -28.64 16.76
C LEU A 345 -4.99 -29.84 16.07
N ARG A 346 -4.29 -30.98 15.99
CA ARG A 346 -4.83 -32.22 15.44
C ARG A 346 -5.95 -32.77 16.32
N GLU A 347 -5.74 -32.88 17.62
CA GLU A 347 -6.72 -33.45 18.54
C GLU A 347 -8.05 -32.67 18.54
N HIS A 348 -7.99 -31.34 18.45
CA HIS A 348 -9.17 -30.49 18.61
C HIS A 348 -9.83 -30.08 17.29
N TYR A 349 -9.08 -29.98 16.19
CA TYR A 349 -9.57 -29.37 14.96
C TYR A 349 -9.48 -30.26 13.71
N SER A 350 -9.06 -31.53 13.82
CA SER A 350 -8.86 -32.45 12.69
C SER A 350 -10.00 -32.45 11.65
N ASP A 351 -11.25 -32.46 12.12
CA ASP A 351 -12.44 -32.61 11.27
C ASP A 351 -12.94 -31.29 10.65
N LYS A 352 -12.37 -30.15 11.05
CA LYS A 352 -12.73 -28.84 10.50
C LYS A 352 -12.28 -28.75 9.05
N GLU A 353 -13.12 -28.18 8.20
CA GLU A 353 -12.75 -27.89 6.81
C GLU A 353 -11.98 -26.58 6.76
N VAL A 354 -10.85 -26.59 6.07
CA VAL A 354 -10.00 -25.41 5.88
C VAL A 354 -9.80 -25.13 4.39
N HIS A 355 -9.69 -23.85 4.05
CA HIS A 355 -9.35 -23.39 2.71
C HIS A 355 -7.85 -23.10 2.65
N ILE A 356 -7.10 -23.91 1.92
CA ILE A 356 -5.65 -23.75 1.81
C ILE A 356 -5.25 -23.22 0.44
N LYS A 357 -4.07 -22.60 0.41
CA LYS A 357 -3.36 -22.26 -0.80
C LYS A 357 -2.25 -23.25 -1.08
N LEU A 358 -1.92 -23.38 -2.36
CA LEU A 358 -0.91 -24.27 -2.87
C LEU A 358 -0.01 -23.54 -3.88
N ALA A 359 1.30 -23.72 -3.71
CA ALA A 359 2.34 -23.20 -4.58
C ALA A 359 3.36 -24.29 -4.93
N PRO A 360 4.02 -24.24 -6.10
CA PRO A 360 5.02 -25.24 -6.49
C PRO A 360 6.31 -25.16 -5.66
N ASP A 361 6.68 -23.97 -5.20
CA ASP A 361 8.01 -23.66 -4.65
C ASP A 361 7.96 -22.81 -3.36
N GLY A 362 6.76 -22.54 -2.83
CA GLY A 362 6.57 -21.69 -1.66
C GLY A 362 6.32 -20.22 -1.97
N LEU A 363 6.36 -19.82 -3.25
CA LEU A 363 5.95 -18.50 -3.71
C LEU A 363 4.42 -18.48 -3.87
N PHE A 364 3.72 -17.90 -2.89
CA PHE A 364 2.25 -17.90 -2.89
C PHE A 364 1.67 -16.78 -3.75
N GLU A 365 2.31 -15.62 -3.75
CA GLU A 365 1.88 -14.47 -4.55
C GLU A 365 3.12 -13.84 -5.19
N GLY A 366 3.00 -13.41 -6.45
CA GLY A 366 4.10 -12.83 -7.20
C GLY A 366 3.70 -12.37 -8.59
N ILE A 367 4.69 -12.00 -9.39
CA ILE A 367 4.51 -11.41 -10.71
C ILE A 367 4.99 -12.39 -11.78
N ASP A 368 4.22 -12.53 -12.85
CA ASP A 368 4.57 -13.32 -14.03
C ASP A 368 4.18 -12.59 -15.31
N SER A 369 4.74 -13.00 -16.45
CA SER A 369 4.28 -12.50 -17.75
C SER A 369 2.91 -13.10 -18.07
N SER A 370 1.99 -12.26 -18.54
CA SER A 370 0.67 -12.70 -19.02
C SER A 370 0.78 -13.70 -20.18
N SER A 371 1.85 -13.60 -21.00
CA SER A 371 2.10 -14.51 -22.12
C SER A 371 2.39 -15.96 -21.71
N ASN A 372 2.73 -16.19 -20.45
CA ASN A 372 3.00 -17.54 -19.93
C ASN A 372 1.73 -18.35 -19.64
N TRP A 373 0.54 -17.75 -19.75
CA TRP A 373 -0.73 -18.35 -19.31
C TRP A 373 -1.48 -19.05 -20.44
N GLU A 374 -2.10 -20.19 -20.11
CA GLU A 374 -2.73 -21.12 -21.09
C GLU A 374 -3.77 -20.44 -21.99
N ASP A 375 -4.52 -19.48 -21.44
CA ASP A 375 -5.61 -18.78 -22.11
C ASP A 375 -5.22 -17.41 -22.67
N TYR A 376 -3.94 -17.00 -22.63
CA TYR A 376 -3.47 -15.68 -23.08
C TYR A 376 -3.95 -15.30 -24.49
N GLY A 377 -3.90 -16.23 -25.45
CA GLY A 377 -4.33 -15.96 -26.83
C GLY A 377 -5.84 -15.70 -26.97
N THR A 378 -6.64 -16.27 -26.07
CA THR A 378 -8.11 -16.22 -26.09
C THR A 378 -8.70 -15.19 -25.13
N PHE A 379 -8.00 -14.88 -24.03
CA PHE A 379 -8.43 -13.90 -23.05
C PHE A 379 -8.42 -12.50 -23.66
N LYS A 380 -9.46 -11.70 -23.40
CA LYS A 380 -9.62 -10.36 -23.98
C LYS A 380 -9.94 -9.35 -22.89
N ILE A 381 -8.99 -8.44 -22.65
CA ILE A 381 -9.21 -7.25 -21.84
C ILE A 381 -9.88 -6.19 -22.74
N PRO A 382 -11.00 -5.57 -22.31
CA PRO A 382 -11.60 -4.47 -23.05
C PRO A 382 -10.59 -3.34 -23.30
N ALA A 383 -10.56 -2.76 -24.50
CA ALA A 383 -9.59 -1.71 -24.86
C ALA A 383 -9.61 -0.53 -23.88
N THR A 384 -10.80 -0.13 -23.41
CA THR A 384 -10.98 0.96 -22.43
C THR A 384 -10.33 0.69 -21.06
N VAL A 385 -10.10 -0.57 -20.73
CA VAL A 385 -9.38 -1.01 -19.51
C VAL A 385 -7.91 -1.15 -19.82
N LEU A 386 -7.56 -1.77 -20.95
CA LEU A 386 -6.17 -1.97 -21.38
C LEU A 386 -5.38 -0.67 -21.44
N ASP A 387 -5.98 0.39 -21.99
CA ASP A 387 -5.36 1.73 -22.10
C ASP A 387 -5.08 2.40 -20.73
N LYS A 388 -5.65 1.88 -19.64
CA LYS A 388 -5.48 2.39 -18.28
C LYS A 388 -4.57 1.53 -17.42
N LEU A 389 -4.17 0.35 -17.89
CA LEU A 389 -3.31 -0.55 -17.13
C LEU A 389 -1.85 -0.09 -17.27
N PRO A 390 -1.14 0.18 -16.16
CA PRO A 390 0.28 0.51 -16.21
C PRO A 390 1.15 -0.69 -16.64
N PHE A 391 0.70 -1.92 -16.35
CA PHE A 391 1.46 -3.16 -16.60
C PHE A 391 0.60 -4.23 -17.28
N PRO A 392 0.18 -4.02 -18.55
CA PRO A 392 -0.72 -4.96 -19.24
C PRO A 392 -0.05 -6.29 -19.63
N ASP A 393 1.27 -6.34 -19.67
CA ASP A 393 2.09 -7.52 -19.97
C ASP A 393 2.36 -8.39 -18.73
N LEU A 394 2.05 -7.89 -17.53
CA LEU A 394 2.26 -8.56 -16.25
C LEU A 394 0.95 -9.03 -15.64
N VAL A 395 1.04 -10.09 -14.84
CA VAL A 395 -0.06 -10.56 -13.99
C VAL A 395 0.42 -10.85 -12.58
N VAL A 396 -0.45 -10.61 -11.59
CA VAL A 396 -0.31 -11.16 -10.25
C VAL A 396 -0.77 -12.61 -10.27
N VAL A 397 0.14 -13.50 -9.90
CA VAL A 397 -0.12 -14.93 -9.77
C VAL A 397 -0.82 -15.17 -8.43
N ARG A 398 -2.08 -15.62 -8.50
CA ARG A 398 -2.81 -16.16 -7.36
C ARG A 398 -2.52 -17.65 -7.21
N PRO A 399 -2.30 -18.13 -5.97
CA PRO A 399 -1.97 -19.52 -5.74
C PRO A 399 -3.16 -20.43 -6.04
N ALA A 400 -2.88 -21.71 -6.28
CA ALA A 400 -3.95 -22.69 -6.44
C ALA A 400 -4.65 -22.87 -5.09
N THR A 401 -5.95 -23.17 -5.10
CA THR A 401 -6.76 -23.30 -3.88
C THR A 401 -7.35 -24.69 -3.73
N MET A 402 -7.52 -25.13 -2.48
CA MET A 402 -8.14 -26.41 -2.17
C MET A 402 -8.83 -26.37 -0.80
N ASN A 403 -10.02 -26.99 -0.69
CA ASN A 403 -10.67 -27.24 0.59
C ASN A 403 -10.40 -28.68 1.01
N LEU A 404 -10.06 -28.89 2.29
CA LEU A 404 -9.77 -30.21 2.85
C LEU A 404 -9.89 -30.22 4.38
N LYS A 405 -9.84 -31.41 4.98
CA LYS A 405 -9.85 -31.55 6.45
C LYS A 405 -8.56 -31.03 7.05
N PHE A 406 -8.64 -30.35 8.18
CA PHE A 406 -7.47 -29.79 8.83
C PHE A 406 -6.40 -30.84 9.13
N ALA A 407 -6.79 -32.07 9.51
CA ALA A 407 -5.84 -33.18 9.66
C ALA A 407 -5.02 -33.46 8.39
N GLU A 408 -5.68 -33.49 7.22
CA GLU A 408 -5.02 -33.68 5.93
C GLU A 408 -4.06 -32.51 5.63
N PHE A 409 -4.42 -31.28 5.99
CA PHE A 409 -3.52 -30.12 5.86
C PHE A 409 -2.28 -30.26 6.75
N LEU A 410 -2.47 -30.64 8.02
CA LEU A 410 -1.38 -30.86 8.96
C LEU A 410 -0.44 -31.96 8.45
N ASP A 411 -0.97 -33.02 7.83
CA ASP A 411 -0.16 -34.07 7.19
C ASP A 411 0.66 -33.54 6.01
N MET A 412 0.12 -32.60 5.22
CA MET A 412 0.84 -31.99 4.09
C MET A 412 2.06 -31.19 4.56
N ILE A 413 1.91 -30.39 5.63
CA ILE A 413 3.01 -29.55 6.13
C ILE A 413 3.98 -30.30 7.06
N SER A 414 3.58 -31.45 7.61
CA SER A 414 4.45 -32.29 8.47
C SER A 414 5.35 -33.23 7.68
N ASN A 415 4.92 -33.67 6.49
CA ASN A 415 5.62 -34.69 5.70
C ASN A 415 6.85 -34.18 4.92
N VAL A 416 7.37 -32.99 5.25
CA VAL A 416 8.59 -32.45 4.65
C VAL A 416 9.82 -33.14 5.27
N SER A 417 9.97 -34.44 5.00
CA SER A 417 11.22 -35.16 5.25
C SER A 417 12.34 -34.44 4.52
N HIS A 418 13.39 -34.01 5.25
CA HIS A 418 14.57 -33.26 4.77
C HIS A 418 15.34 -33.89 3.58
N LYS A 419 14.87 -35.00 2.99
CA LYS A 419 15.51 -35.73 1.90
C LYS A 419 14.74 -35.69 0.57
N ALA A 420 13.50 -35.23 0.51
CA ALA A 420 12.73 -35.10 -0.73
C ALA A 420 12.07 -33.71 -0.81
N LYS A 421 12.25 -32.99 -1.93
CA LYS A 421 11.50 -31.75 -2.17
C LYS A 421 9.99 -32.08 -2.17
N PRO A 422 9.16 -31.38 -1.38
CA PRO A 422 7.72 -31.58 -1.42
C PRO A 422 7.17 -31.29 -2.82
N ARG A 423 6.12 -32.01 -3.24
CA ARG A 423 5.48 -31.83 -4.55
C ARG A 423 4.71 -30.51 -4.65
N ALA A 424 4.31 -29.94 -3.52
CA ALA A 424 3.62 -28.68 -3.37
C ALA A 424 3.90 -28.13 -1.97
N SER A 425 4.04 -26.82 -1.85
CA SER A 425 3.97 -26.11 -0.56
C SER A 425 2.51 -25.74 -0.29
N ALA A 426 2.06 -25.98 0.94
CA ALA A 426 0.71 -25.69 1.39
C ALA A 426 0.72 -24.62 2.48
N TYR A 427 -0.23 -23.69 2.40
CA TYR A 427 -0.32 -22.57 3.32
C TYR A 427 -1.77 -22.27 3.67
N LEU A 428 -2.03 -22.16 4.97
CA LEU A 428 -3.26 -21.63 5.51
C LEU A 428 -3.02 -20.13 5.74
N GLU A 429 -3.53 -19.30 4.84
CA GLU A 429 -3.40 -17.83 4.89
C GLU A 429 -4.75 -17.15 5.10
N TYR A 430 -4.72 -15.94 5.65
CA TYR A 430 -5.89 -15.07 5.85
C TYR A 430 -7.10 -15.78 6.48
N SER A 431 -6.85 -16.81 7.30
CA SER A 431 -7.93 -17.63 7.84
C SER A 431 -8.45 -17.01 9.12
N SER A 432 -9.71 -16.59 9.10
CA SER A 432 -10.36 -15.92 10.23
C SER A 432 -10.49 -16.87 11.43
N ILE A 433 -9.79 -16.55 12.53
CA ILE A 433 -9.91 -17.31 13.78
C ILE A 433 -11.35 -17.26 14.29
N PRO A 434 -12.03 -16.09 14.41
CA PRO A 434 -13.39 -16.03 14.93
C PRO A 434 -14.42 -16.83 14.11
N ASP A 435 -14.22 -16.95 12.79
CA ASP A 435 -15.19 -17.63 11.91
C ASP A 435 -14.95 -19.14 11.83
N TYR A 436 -13.69 -19.59 11.86
CA TYR A 436 -13.32 -20.99 11.59
C TYR A 436 -12.81 -21.76 12.80
N LEU A 437 -12.15 -21.07 13.74
CA LEU A 437 -11.48 -21.63 14.91
C LEU A 437 -11.75 -20.77 16.16
N PRO A 438 -13.01 -20.42 16.49
CA PRO A 438 -13.33 -19.40 17.49
C PRO A 438 -12.77 -19.70 18.88
N GLU A 439 -12.63 -20.99 19.22
CA GLU A 439 -12.09 -21.42 20.51
C GLU A 439 -10.62 -21.02 20.70
N LEU A 440 -9.89 -20.75 19.61
CA LEU A 440 -8.51 -20.25 19.66
C LEU A 440 -8.43 -18.77 20.04
N GLU A 441 -9.50 -17.99 19.91
CA GLU A 441 -9.47 -16.55 20.22
C GLU A 441 -9.20 -16.29 21.71
N GLU A 442 -9.65 -17.19 22.60
CA GLU A 442 -9.43 -17.09 24.05
C GLU A 442 -7.95 -17.17 24.44
N ASP A 443 -7.12 -17.81 23.61
CA ASP A 443 -5.70 -18.01 23.86
C ASP A 443 -4.82 -16.79 23.43
N ILE A 444 -5.44 -15.76 22.84
CA ILE A 444 -4.76 -14.63 22.21
C ILE A 444 -5.36 -13.29 22.69
N PRO A 445 -4.88 -12.75 23.82
CA PRO A 445 -5.38 -11.47 24.31
C PRO A 445 -4.92 -10.31 23.40
N GLU A 446 -5.79 -9.31 23.22
CA GLU A 446 -5.40 -8.03 22.61
C GLU A 446 -4.42 -7.26 23.51
N PHE A 447 -3.57 -6.43 22.89
CA PHE A 447 -2.60 -5.64 23.65
C PHE A 447 -3.27 -4.52 24.44
N PRO A 448 -2.99 -4.37 25.76
CA PRO A 448 -3.64 -3.35 26.60
C PRO A 448 -3.48 -1.91 26.11
N PHE A 449 -2.36 -1.59 25.45
CA PHE A 449 -2.11 -0.25 24.90
C PHE A 449 -2.90 0.03 23.61
N ALA A 450 -3.31 -1.01 22.88
CA ALA A 450 -4.11 -0.90 21.66
C ALA A 450 -5.62 -0.92 21.96
N GLN A 451 -6.03 -1.54 23.07
CA GLN A 451 -7.42 -1.58 23.52
C GLN A 451 -8.00 -0.18 23.68
N ASP A 452 -9.21 0.04 23.17
CA ASP A 452 -9.92 1.33 23.09
C ASP A 452 -9.22 2.44 22.28
N LEU A 453 -8.00 2.19 21.79
CA LEU A 453 -7.30 3.10 20.88
C LEU A 453 -7.56 2.71 19.43
N LEU A 454 -7.50 1.41 19.12
CA LEU A 454 -7.69 0.84 17.81
C LEU A 454 -8.94 -0.05 17.78
N THR A 455 -9.65 -0.04 16.64
CA THR A 455 -10.82 -0.92 16.43
C THR A 455 -10.42 -2.14 15.61
N ARG A 456 -10.43 -3.33 16.22
CA ARG A 456 -10.08 -4.58 15.53
C ARG A 456 -11.11 -4.88 14.44
N ARG A 457 -10.62 -5.26 13.26
CA ARG A 457 -11.41 -5.67 12.09
C ARG A 457 -11.29 -7.16 11.83
N HIS A 458 -10.08 -7.70 11.93
CA HIS A 458 -9.80 -9.10 11.66
C HIS A 458 -8.80 -9.68 12.65
N LEU A 459 -8.89 -10.99 12.88
CA LEU A 459 -7.90 -11.80 13.57
C LEU A 459 -7.67 -13.04 12.73
N ASN A 460 -6.48 -13.15 12.13
CA ASN A 460 -6.17 -14.24 11.20
C ASN A 460 -5.09 -15.16 11.75
N ILE A 461 -5.17 -16.44 11.37
CA ILE A 461 -4.10 -17.43 11.54
C ILE A 461 -3.35 -17.65 10.24
N TRP A 462 -2.04 -17.85 10.38
CA TRP A 462 -1.10 -18.16 9.30
C TRP A 462 -0.33 -19.42 9.67
N LEU A 463 -0.47 -20.49 8.90
CA LEU A 463 0.18 -21.77 9.20
C LEU A 463 0.70 -22.41 7.93
N GLY A 464 1.97 -22.82 7.94
CA GLY A 464 2.62 -23.49 6.81
C GLY A 464 3.85 -24.29 7.23
N ASP A 465 4.50 -24.92 6.25
CA ASP A 465 5.77 -25.65 6.41
C ASP A 465 6.98 -24.73 6.69
N GLY A 466 6.78 -23.41 6.66
CA GLY A 466 7.84 -22.42 6.82
C GLY A 466 8.66 -22.20 5.54
N ASN A 467 8.23 -22.71 4.39
CA ASN A 467 8.73 -22.31 3.08
C ASN A 467 7.68 -21.45 2.38
N THR A 468 7.41 -20.27 2.94
CA THR A 468 6.38 -19.35 2.44
C THR A 468 7.01 -18.00 2.15
N LEU A 469 6.90 -17.56 0.90
CA LEU A 469 7.28 -16.22 0.44
C LEU A 469 6.03 -15.50 -0.08
N GLY A 470 5.68 -14.41 0.59
CA GLY A 470 4.71 -13.43 0.09
C GLY A 470 5.47 -12.24 -0.49
N LYS A 471 5.36 -12.01 -1.80
CA LYS A 471 6.07 -10.93 -2.51
C LYS A 471 5.60 -9.55 -2.06
N LEU A 472 6.37 -8.54 -2.45
CA LEU A 472 6.16 -7.15 -2.08
C LEU A 472 4.73 -6.65 -2.34
N HIS A 473 4.01 -6.36 -1.25
CA HIS A 473 2.64 -5.83 -1.27
C HIS A 473 2.37 -4.93 -0.06
N PHE A 474 1.19 -4.32 0.04
CA PHE A 474 0.77 -3.63 1.26
C PHE A 474 -0.65 -3.98 1.67
N ASP A 475 -0.95 -3.80 2.96
CA ASP A 475 -2.30 -3.96 3.51
C ASP A 475 -2.89 -2.61 3.94
N PRO A 476 -4.20 -2.37 3.74
CA PRO A 476 -4.86 -1.15 4.21
C PRO A 476 -5.29 -1.26 5.70
N PHE A 477 -4.48 -1.90 6.54
CA PHE A 477 -4.77 -2.14 7.96
C PHE A 477 -3.54 -1.91 8.83
N ASP A 478 -3.75 -1.37 10.03
CA ASP A 478 -2.72 -1.39 11.06
C ASP A 478 -2.58 -2.82 11.59
N ASN A 479 -1.40 -3.39 11.43
CA ASN A 479 -1.17 -4.84 11.57
C ASN A 479 -0.26 -5.14 12.77
N PHE A 480 -0.73 -5.97 13.69
CA PHE A 480 0.13 -6.61 14.68
C PHE A 480 0.38 -8.06 14.28
N LEU A 481 1.52 -8.32 13.64
CA LEU A 481 1.94 -9.64 13.22
C LEU A 481 2.71 -10.33 14.35
N CYS A 482 2.10 -11.37 14.94
CA CYS A 482 2.58 -12.05 16.13
C CYS A 482 3.14 -13.42 15.75
N GLN A 483 4.42 -13.66 16.00
CA GLN A 483 5.10 -14.90 15.63
C GLN A 483 5.00 -15.95 16.75
N ILE A 484 4.34 -17.08 16.51
CA ILE A 484 4.10 -18.13 17.52
C ILE A 484 5.09 -19.29 17.39
N ARG A 485 5.34 -19.78 16.16
CA ARG A 485 6.36 -20.79 15.86
C ARG A 485 7.15 -20.45 14.60
N GLY A 486 8.46 -20.61 14.64
CA GLY A 486 9.37 -20.31 13.56
C GLY A 486 9.78 -18.84 13.54
N LYS A 487 10.17 -18.35 12.37
CA LYS A 487 10.66 -16.98 12.17
C LYS A 487 10.01 -16.37 10.94
N LYS A 488 9.77 -15.07 10.95
CA LYS A 488 9.49 -14.30 9.73
C LYS A 488 10.53 -13.21 9.55
N GLN A 489 11.00 -13.06 8.33
CA GLN A 489 11.86 -11.97 7.89
C GLN A 489 11.08 -11.10 6.92
N LEU A 490 10.95 -9.82 7.24
CA LEU A 490 10.21 -8.86 6.43
C LEU A 490 11.16 -7.79 5.89
N THR A 491 11.02 -7.48 4.61
CA THR A 491 11.62 -6.27 4.02
C THR A 491 10.53 -5.25 3.82
N LEU A 492 10.59 -4.16 4.56
CA LEU A 492 9.58 -3.11 4.58
C LEU A 492 10.00 -1.88 3.78
N PHE A 493 9.05 -1.20 3.15
CA PHE A 493 9.26 0.10 2.52
C PHE A 493 8.14 1.08 2.88
N ASP A 494 8.57 2.32 3.09
CA ASP A 494 7.72 3.40 3.57
C ASP A 494 6.66 3.81 2.52
N PRO A 495 5.37 3.93 2.89
CA PRO A 495 4.27 4.29 2.00
C PRO A 495 4.19 5.77 1.58
N HIS A 496 5.04 6.66 2.10
CA HIS A 496 5.01 8.09 1.75
C HIS A 496 5.46 8.35 0.31
N ASP A 497 6.25 7.44 -0.28
CA ASP A 497 6.62 7.48 -1.69
C ASP A 497 6.32 6.16 -2.40
N ASN A 498 5.02 5.89 -2.58
CA ASN A 498 4.52 4.71 -3.28
C ASN A 498 4.94 4.65 -4.75
N SER A 499 5.40 5.77 -5.33
CA SER A 499 5.86 5.81 -6.73
C SER A 499 7.07 4.90 -6.97
N LYS A 500 7.90 4.71 -5.94
CA LYS A 500 9.06 3.81 -5.99
C LYS A 500 8.67 2.33 -6.00
N MET A 501 7.47 2.00 -5.53
CA MET A 501 6.90 0.65 -5.53
C MET A 501 5.99 0.39 -6.73
N TYR A 502 5.84 1.38 -7.62
CA TYR A 502 5.03 1.26 -8.82
C TYR A 502 3.57 0.87 -8.53
N GLU A 503 2.97 1.47 -7.50
CA GLU A 503 1.57 1.23 -7.13
C GLU A 503 0.62 1.44 -8.31
N GLY A 504 -0.12 0.39 -8.66
CA GLY A 504 -1.06 0.44 -9.77
C GLY A 504 -1.89 -0.83 -9.89
N HIS A 505 -2.79 -0.82 -10.86
CA HIS A 505 -3.56 -2.02 -11.22
C HIS A 505 -2.69 -2.98 -12.02
N ILE A 506 -2.58 -4.22 -11.54
CA ILE A 506 -1.94 -5.33 -12.25
C ILE A 506 -3.01 -6.41 -12.47
N PRO A 507 -3.23 -6.89 -13.71
CA PRO A 507 -4.12 -8.03 -13.99
C PRO A 507 -3.82 -9.24 -13.09
N GLU A 508 -4.83 -10.06 -12.82
CA GLU A 508 -4.65 -11.26 -12.00
C GLU A 508 -4.72 -12.53 -12.84
N ALA A 509 -4.11 -13.58 -12.33
CA ALA A 509 -4.13 -14.91 -12.92
C ALA A 509 -4.17 -15.96 -11.80
N GLU A 510 -4.71 -17.17 -12.04
CA GLU A 510 -4.92 -18.18 -11.00
C GLU A 510 -4.27 -19.51 -11.36
N LEU A 511 -3.32 -19.99 -10.55
CA LEU A 511 -2.73 -21.32 -10.73
C LEU A 511 -3.76 -22.44 -10.58
N GLY A 512 -3.61 -23.48 -11.40
CA GLY A 512 -4.33 -24.73 -11.25
C GLY A 512 -3.44 -25.80 -10.63
N TYR A 513 -4.00 -26.61 -9.74
CA TYR A 513 -3.33 -27.77 -9.16
C TYR A 513 -4.14 -29.04 -9.41
N ASN A 514 -3.49 -30.09 -9.93
CA ASN A 514 -4.09 -31.40 -10.08
C ASN A 514 -3.66 -32.30 -8.91
N ARG A 515 -4.61 -32.61 -8.01
CA ARG A 515 -4.35 -33.43 -6.81
C ARG A 515 -3.86 -34.86 -7.13
N VAL A 516 -4.26 -35.42 -8.28
CA VAL A 516 -3.91 -36.79 -8.67
C VAL A 516 -2.50 -36.86 -9.23
N SER A 517 -2.14 -35.96 -10.15
CA SER A 517 -0.80 -35.93 -10.74
C SER A 517 0.23 -35.17 -9.89
N GLY A 518 -0.23 -34.32 -8.97
CA GLY A 518 0.61 -33.42 -8.18
C GLY A 518 1.24 -32.30 -9.01
N GLN A 519 0.65 -31.94 -10.15
CA GLN A 519 1.21 -30.95 -11.08
C GLN A 519 0.46 -29.62 -11.00
N PHE A 520 1.23 -28.54 -11.11
CA PHE A 520 0.73 -27.18 -11.26
C PHE A 520 0.67 -26.77 -12.74
N ARG A 521 -0.26 -25.86 -13.06
CA ARG A 521 -0.33 -25.24 -14.38
C ARG A 521 -0.82 -23.79 -14.28
N ARG A 522 -0.43 -22.96 -15.25
CA ARG A 522 -0.88 -21.57 -15.38
C ARG A 522 -2.26 -21.52 -16.02
N LYS A 523 -3.28 -21.78 -15.19
CA LYS A 523 -4.60 -22.22 -15.61
C LYS A 523 -5.44 -21.14 -16.29
N LYS A 524 -5.52 -19.93 -15.74
CA LYS A 524 -6.34 -18.86 -16.33
C LYS A 524 -5.91 -17.45 -15.93
N LEU A 525 -6.11 -16.51 -16.84
CA LEU A 525 -6.16 -15.07 -16.56
C LEU A 525 -7.53 -14.70 -15.95
N GLN A 526 -7.58 -13.64 -15.16
CA GLN A 526 -8.79 -13.17 -14.48
C GLN A 526 -9.24 -11.80 -14.99
N ASP A 527 -10.56 -11.57 -14.97
CA ASP A 527 -11.18 -10.27 -15.27
C ASP A 527 -11.03 -9.25 -14.12
N SER A 528 -10.07 -9.48 -13.22
CA SER A 528 -9.79 -8.67 -12.05
C SER A 528 -8.33 -8.20 -12.03
N THR A 529 -8.07 -7.19 -11.19
CA THR A 529 -6.74 -6.62 -11.02
C THR A 529 -6.43 -6.50 -9.53
N ALA A 530 -5.21 -6.81 -9.16
CA ALA A 530 -4.66 -6.45 -7.86
C ALA A 530 -4.22 -4.98 -7.87
N MET A 531 -4.40 -4.31 -6.73
CA MET A 531 -4.05 -2.89 -6.54
C MET A 531 -3.05 -2.69 -5.39
N VAL A 532 -2.61 -3.79 -4.77
CA VAL A 532 -1.76 -3.81 -3.57
C VAL A 532 -0.39 -4.43 -3.80
N MET A 533 -0.16 -5.04 -4.97
CA MET A 533 1.08 -5.75 -5.30
C MET A 533 2.01 -4.82 -6.06
N ALA A 534 3.31 -4.90 -5.77
CA ALA A 534 4.33 -4.23 -6.56
C ALA A 534 4.74 -5.12 -7.74
N PRO A 535 5.00 -4.57 -8.94
CA PRO A 535 5.49 -5.33 -10.09
C PRO A 535 6.98 -5.68 -10.00
N VAL A 536 7.71 -5.10 -9.04
CA VAL A 536 9.18 -5.19 -8.91
C VAL A 536 9.60 -6.41 -8.09
N ASP A 537 10.71 -7.05 -8.48
CA ASP A 537 11.39 -8.04 -7.66
C ASP A 537 12.45 -7.34 -6.79
N ILE A 538 12.41 -7.54 -5.48
CA ILE A 538 13.35 -6.88 -4.56
C ILE A 538 14.72 -7.55 -4.51
N VAL A 539 14.80 -8.83 -4.92
CA VAL A 539 16.03 -9.63 -4.88
C VAL A 539 16.85 -9.41 -6.15
N ASP A 540 16.16 -9.35 -7.30
CA ASP A 540 16.77 -9.10 -8.61
C ASP A 540 15.99 -8.00 -9.36
N PRO A 541 16.12 -6.73 -8.94
CA PRO A 541 15.35 -5.63 -9.50
C PRO A 541 15.79 -5.26 -10.92
N ASP A 542 14.84 -5.28 -11.86
CA ASP A 542 15.00 -4.70 -13.20
C ASP A 542 14.94 -3.16 -13.11
N PHE A 543 16.09 -2.53 -12.89
CA PHE A 543 16.21 -1.07 -12.81
C PHE A 543 16.05 -0.36 -14.18
N GLU A 544 16.12 -1.07 -15.30
CA GLU A 544 15.82 -0.47 -16.60
C GLU A 544 14.32 -0.23 -16.75
N ARG A 545 13.52 -1.23 -16.36
CA ARG A 545 12.06 -1.15 -16.36
C ARG A 545 11.52 -0.36 -15.17
N PHE A 546 12.15 -0.48 -14.01
CA PHE A 546 11.71 0.09 -12.74
C PHE A 546 12.76 1.01 -12.09
N PRO A 547 13.24 2.06 -12.77
CA PRO A 547 14.35 2.89 -12.29
C PRO A 547 14.10 3.60 -10.95
N ALA A 548 12.85 3.97 -10.63
CA ALA A 548 12.53 4.65 -9.38
C ALA A 548 12.76 3.76 -8.15
N PHE A 549 12.71 2.44 -8.32
CA PHE A 549 12.93 1.49 -7.24
C PHE A 549 14.39 1.50 -6.77
N ALA A 550 15.35 1.95 -7.58
CA ALA A 550 16.75 2.11 -7.17
C ALA A 550 16.91 3.03 -5.94
N GLU A 551 16.04 4.02 -5.81
CA GLU A 551 16.03 4.97 -4.69
C GLU A 551 15.10 4.55 -3.55
N ALA A 552 14.50 3.36 -3.62
CA ALA A 552 13.72 2.80 -2.53
C ALA A 552 14.61 2.51 -1.32
N ARG A 553 14.07 2.72 -0.11
CA ARG A 553 14.81 2.60 1.15
C ARG A 553 14.23 1.42 1.95
N PRO A 554 14.88 0.25 1.94
CA PRO A 554 14.40 -0.93 2.65
C PRO A 554 14.68 -0.85 4.16
N LEU A 555 13.79 -1.43 4.94
CA LEU A 555 13.94 -1.67 6.38
C LEU A 555 13.73 -3.17 6.65
N ASN A 556 14.71 -3.83 7.25
CA ASN A 556 14.64 -5.26 7.57
C ASN A 556 14.08 -5.47 8.99
N CYS A 557 13.03 -6.28 9.09
CA CYS A 557 12.32 -6.55 10.32
C CYS A 557 12.19 -8.07 10.47
N THR A 558 13.03 -8.65 11.31
CA THR A 558 12.99 -10.09 11.61
C THR A 558 12.31 -10.31 12.96
N ILE A 559 11.21 -11.07 12.97
CA ILE A 559 10.49 -11.49 14.18
C ILE A 559 10.73 -12.97 14.44
N ASN A 560 11.17 -13.27 15.66
CA ASN A 560 11.35 -14.63 16.17
C ASN A 560 10.13 -15.07 16.99
N GLU A 561 10.13 -16.29 17.47
CA GLU A 561 9.08 -16.81 18.34
C GLU A 561 8.84 -15.91 19.56
N GLY A 562 7.59 -15.49 19.74
CA GLY A 562 7.16 -14.56 20.79
C GLY A 562 7.21 -13.09 20.39
N ASP A 563 7.93 -12.71 19.34
CA ASP A 563 8.01 -11.32 18.87
C ASP A 563 6.71 -10.91 18.17
N VAL A 564 6.40 -9.61 18.25
CA VAL A 564 5.25 -8.99 17.58
C VAL A 564 5.72 -7.79 16.79
N LEU A 565 5.46 -7.76 15.49
CA LEU A 565 5.70 -6.58 14.65
C LEU A 565 4.43 -5.76 14.56
N PHE A 566 4.46 -4.52 15.06
CA PHE A 566 3.52 -3.50 14.63
C PHE A 566 3.98 -2.94 13.28
N MET A 567 3.14 -3.14 12.27
CA MET A 567 3.33 -2.66 10.91
C MET A 567 2.14 -1.75 10.57
N PRO A 568 2.36 -0.43 10.48
CA PRO A 568 1.29 0.51 10.17
C PRO A 568 0.68 0.24 8.80
N ALA A 569 -0.55 0.71 8.60
CA ALA A 569 -1.24 0.58 7.34
C ALA A 569 -0.41 1.12 6.15
N PHE A 570 -0.56 0.45 5.01
CA PHE A 570 0.07 0.75 3.72
C PHE A 570 1.58 0.50 3.61
N TRP A 571 2.26 0.13 4.68
CA TRP A 571 3.66 -0.27 4.58
C TRP A 571 3.82 -1.42 3.58
N TRP A 572 4.68 -1.21 2.59
CA TRP A 572 5.01 -2.25 1.63
C TRP A 572 5.90 -3.27 2.31
N HIS A 573 5.62 -4.55 2.11
CA HIS A 573 6.31 -5.62 2.78
C HIS A 573 6.41 -6.87 1.90
N GLU A 574 7.59 -7.47 1.87
CA GLU A 574 7.82 -8.85 1.41
C GLU A 574 8.14 -9.70 2.64
N VAL A 575 7.50 -10.87 2.75
CA VAL A 575 7.57 -11.72 3.96
C VAL A 575 8.07 -13.11 3.61
N GLN A 576 9.23 -13.46 4.17
CA GLN A 576 9.75 -14.82 4.14
C GLN A 576 9.54 -15.48 5.51
N SER A 577 8.76 -16.55 5.54
CA SER A 577 8.66 -17.44 6.70
C SER A 577 9.79 -18.46 6.73
N TYR A 578 10.13 -18.93 7.92
CA TYR A 578 11.05 -20.03 8.18
C TYR A 578 10.46 -20.94 9.27
N PRO A 579 10.68 -22.27 9.19
CA PRO A 579 10.16 -23.21 10.18
C PRO A 579 10.88 -23.10 11.53
N ASN A 580 10.17 -23.44 12.61
CA ASN A 580 10.79 -23.73 13.90
C ASN A 580 11.67 -24.99 13.82
N VAL A 581 12.73 -25.03 14.62
CA VAL A 581 13.71 -26.12 14.65
C VAL A 581 13.10 -27.45 15.14
N THR A 582 12.16 -27.39 16.10
CA THR A 582 11.58 -28.56 16.76
C THR A 582 10.42 -29.15 15.97
N GLU A 583 9.47 -28.30 15.55
CA GLU A 583 8.22 -28.74 14.92
C GLU A 583 8.25 -28.70 13.39
N GLY A 584 9.26 -28.07 12.77
CA GLY A 584 9.40 -28.03 11.31
C GLY A 584 8.32 -27.20 10.60
N ARG A 585 7.71 -26.22 11.27
CA ARG A 585 6.62 -25.40 10.72
C ARG A 585 6.72 -23.93 11.11
N ASN A 586 5.97 -23.08 10.40
CA ASN A 586 5.79 -21.67 10.76
C ASN A 586 4.32 -21.42 11.14
N LEU A 587 4.10 -20.78 12.29
CA LEU A 587 2.78 -20.41 12.80
C LEU A 587 2.82 -18.95 13.29
N ALA A 588 1.94 -18.13 12.77
CA ALA A 588 1.76 -16.75 13.20
C ALA A 588 0.26 -16.42 13.27
N VAL A 589 -0.06 -15.39 14.04
CA VAL A 589 -1.38 -14.78 14.04
C VAL A 589 -1.23 -13.30 13.81
N ASN A 590 -2.25 -12.65 13.28
CA ASN A 590 -2.20 -11.21 13.15
C ASN A 590 -3.53 -10.55 13.48
N PHE A 591 -3.45 -9.39 14.13
CA PHE A 591 -4.57 -8.50 14.31
C PHE A 591 -4.53 -7.42 13.24
N TRP A 592 -5.60 -7.29 12.48
CA TRP A 592 -5.82 -6.13 11.61
C TRP A 592 -6.80 -5.19 12.27
N TYR A 593 -6.36 -3.96 12.49
CA TYR A 593 -7.15 -2.87 13.02
C TYR A 593 -7.57 -1.92 11.89
N GLU A 594 -8.70 -1.25 12.09
CA GLU A 594 -9.11 -0.11 11.26
C GLU A 594 -7.93 0.86 11.20
N PRO A 595 -7.48 1.27 10.01
CA PRO A 595 -6.19 1.94 9.86
C PRO A 595 -6.27 3.39 10.37
N PHE A 596 -5.26 3.84 11.11
CA PHE A 596 -5.16 5.19 11.64
C PHE A 596 -4.94 6.21 10.52
N LEU A 597 -4.09 5.86 9.55
CA LEU A 597 -3.91 6.60 8.32
C LEU A 597 -4.74 5.98 7.20
N THR A 598 -5.13 6.79 6.22
CA THR A 598 -5.85 6.38 5.01
C THR A 598 -5.27 7.10 3.81
N LYS A 599 -5.41 6.54 2.61
CA LYS A 599 -5.16 7.24 1.35
C LYS A 599 -6.24 6.93 0.32
N GLU A 600 -6.34 7.76 -0.71
CA GLU A 600 -7.11 7.40 -1.90
C GLU A 600 -6.42 6.23 -2.63
N PHE A 601 -7.18 5.23 -3.07
CA PHE A 601 -6.64 3.94 -3.50
C PHE A 601 -7.19 3.52 -4.86
N PRO A 602 -6.36 3.05 -5.82
CA PRO A 602 -4.88 3.05 -5.84
C PRO A 602 -4.33 4.42 -6.28
N CYS A 603 -3.19 4.82 -5.71
CA CYS A 603 -2.59 6.11 -6.03
C CYS A 603 -1.14 6.27 -5.57
N ALA A 604 -0.20 6.15 -6.51
CA ALA A 604 1.24 6.30 -6.26
C ALA A 604 1.66 7.67 -5.66
N HIS A 605 0.88 8.73 -5.89
CA HIS A 605 1.20 10.10 -5.45
C HIS A 605 0.25 10.64 -4.38
N CYS A 606 -0.72 9.84 -3.91
CA CYS A 606 -1.66 10.31 -2.91
C CYS A 606 -0.98 10.27 -1.54
N LYS A 607 -1.06 11.39 -0.84
CA LYS A 607 -0.59 11.49 0.53
C LYS A 607 -1.48 10.68 1.45
N LEU A 608 -0.89 10.13 2.50
CA LEU A 608 -1.63 9.63 3.64
C LEU A 608 -2.38 10.78 4.32
N ASP A 609 -3.50 10.48 4.96
CA ASP A 609 -4.29 11.40 5.78
C ASP A 609 -4.84 10.63 6.98
N VAL A 610 -5.17 11.34 8.06
CA VAL A 610 -5.76 10.70 9.24
C VAL A 610 -7.17 10.22 8.90
N ASN A 611 -7.43 8.95 9.18
CA ASN A 611 -8.74 8.34 8.99
C ASN A 611 -9.80 9.18 9.73
N PRO A 612 -10.89 9.59 9.07
CA PRO A 612 -11.99 10.30 9.73
C PRO A 612 -12.47 9.65 11.03
N PHE A 613 -12.41 8.31 11.11
CA PHE A 613 -12.77 7.55 12.30
C PHE A 613 -11.94 7.93 13.54
N TYR A 614 -10.66 8.26 13.36
CA TYR A 614 -9.71 8.55 14.45
C TYR A 614 -9.40 10.04 14.64
N ARG A 615 -10.06 10.94 13.92
CA ARG A 615 -9.80 12.39 14.04
C ARG A 615 -10.05 12.96 15.43
N HIS A 616 -10.90 12.31 16.24
CA HIS A 616 -11.15 12.69 17.62
C HIS A 616 -9.93 12.48 18.55
N LEU A 617 -8.89 11.77 18.08
CA LEU A 617 -7.62 11.57 18.77
C LEU A 617 -6.59 12.68 18.45
N LEU A 618 -6.91 13.60 17.54
CA LEU A 618 -6.14 14.80 17.23
C LEU A 618 -6.76 16.02 17.92
#